data_AF-A0A2H0RVG8-F1
#
_entry.id   AF-A0A2H0RVG8-F1
#
_cell.length_a   1.000
_cell.length_b   1.000
_cell.length_c   1.000
_cell.angle_alpha   90.00
_cell.angle_beta   90.00
_cell.angle_gamma   90.00
#
_symmetry.space_group_name_H-M   'P 1'
#
loop_
_entity.id
_entity.type
_entity.pdbx_description
1 polymer ?
#
loop_
_entity_poly.entity_id
_entity_poly.type
_entity_poly.pdbx_seq_one_letter_code
_entity_poly.pdbx_strand_id
1 'polypeptide(L)'
;MYRRQFFPTLFGVTGLMLLSSTAYAADRHWVGAVNNSDRWEDTNNWSTSPKGATGASVPGASDTAIFSYSGSTVTIRSAVNVGGIELNNVWTGAVLQGTGTLTVGSSGISIGGGTFTGGNARINTSGNFTQTGGTVTGLQNTVTLSGSLAISAGVTFTATGTFVFNGGTQTVDTNNATIASITIASGTSTTFSSNHSVTGTVQINTGSTLALGSNTLFATGASIINFATLNEGTGKVTHTATSFIVSDSTYLAAQSSFPLGATVYFSLTEQDENISGTAQDTVSITVSLGNGDSETVTLTETNNTSAQFTGSIPSANSSPTSENGTLEAANGQLITITFTDAQDALASTDTADLASTSSPTTGTGSHGGAGKAARLQLLRARQAQEALKGAAPESDEPVVKVDMTPSKMAVRTVERQQEDIVSPEVQRIQNRLNAHVLQQNNSQNRAIPVREVVSESFKGRVCDRVMRWFKSDEKMLDRVNRRLEGRFGFMCVE
;
A
#
# COMPACT_ATOMS: atom_id res chain seq x y z
N MET A 1 40.73 86.01 -3.77
CA MET A 1 41.46 85.29 -2.71
C MET A 1 40.80 83.93 -2.54
N TYR A 2 41.55 82.83 -2.74
CA TYR A 2 41.50 81.50 -2.09
C TYR A 2 40.12 80.89 -1.73
N ARG A 3 39.78 79.62 -1.96
CA ARG A 3 40.49 78.39 -2.39
C ARG A 3 39.38 77.34 -2.60
N ARG A 4 39.52 76.47 -3.61
CA ARG A 4 38.72 75.24 -3.72
C ARG A 4 39.01 74.33 -2.52
N GLN A 5 37.98 73.79 -1.88
CA GLN A 5 38.10 72.55 -1.11
C GLN A 5 36.92 71.63 -1.43
N PHE A 6 37.27 70.54 -2.12
CA PHE A 6 36.48 69.33 -2.27
C PHE A 6 36.31 68.66 -0.90
N PHE A 7 35.09 68.27 -0.54
CA PHE A 7 34.83 67.28 0.50
C PHE A 7 34.04 66.13 -0.15
N PRO A 8 34.58 64.89 -0.16
CA PRO A 8 33.82 63.74 -0.60
C PRO A 8 32.86 63.28 0.51
N THR A 9 31.63 63.03 0.11
CA THR A 9 30.57 62.35 0.82
C THR A 9 31.01 61.00 1.37
N LEU A 10 30.94 60.82 2.69
CA LEU A 10 31.04 59.54 3.38
C LEU A 10 29.63 58.92 3.43
N PHE A 11 29.28 58.08 2.45
CA PHE A 11 28.10 57.24 2.54
C PHE A 11 28.42 56.04 3.44
N GLY A 12 27.81 55.99 4.63
CA GLY A 12 27.83 54.81 5.49
C GLY A 12 27.03 53.69 4.83
N VAL A 13 27.70 52.60 4.49
CA VAL A 13 27.07 51.36 4.04
C VAL A 13 26.61 50.59 5.29
N THR A 14 25.34 50.72 5.64
CA THR A 14 24.69 49.81 6.60
C THR A 14 24.43 48.50 5.88
N GLY A 15 25.32 47.52 6.08
CA GLY A 15 25.16 46.16 5.57
C GLY A 15 23.94 45.49 6.21
N LEU A 16 22.91 45.20 5.40
CA LEU A 16 21.79 44.35 5.77
C LEU A 16 22.29 42.90 5.82
N MET A 17 22.73 42.42 7.00
CA MET A 17 22.98 41.01 7.23
C MET A 17 21.66 40.24 7.13
N LEU A 18 21.48 39.50 6.04
CA LEU A 18 20.49 38.43 5.93
C LEU A 18 20.93 37.29 6.87
N LEU A 19 20.47 37.34 8.12
CA LEU A 19 20.57 36.22 9.05
C LEU A 19 19.67 35.09 8.50
N SER A 20 20.27 34.14 7.79
CA SER A 20 19.65 32.83 7.57
C SER A 20 19.46 32.19 8.94
N SER A 21 18.24 32.22 9.47
CA SER A 21 17.90 31.52 10.71
C SER A 21 17.99 30.02 10.44
N THR A 22 19.14 29.42 10.73
CA THR A 22 19.25 27.98 10.88
C THR A 22 18.36 27.60 12.06
N ALA A 23 17.22 26.95 11.79
CA ALA A 23 16.43 26.32 12.83
C ALA A 23 17.28 25.17 13.39
N TYR A 24 17.86 25.37 14.57
CA TYR A 24 18.57 24.31 15.27
C TYR A 24 17.53 23.32 15.81
N ALA A 25 17.80 22.03 15.64
CA ALA A 25 17.03 20.98 16.29
C ALA A 25 17.04 21.21 17.80
N ALA A 26 15.86 21.33 18.41
CA ALA A 26 15.74 21.52 19.85
C ALA A 26 14.80 20.49 20.47
N ASP A 27 15.07 20.14 21.72
CA ASP A 27 14.16 19.30 22.49
C ASP A 27 13.02 20.15 23.05
N ARG A 28 11.80 19.61 22.96
CA ARG A 28 10.59 20.20 23.53
C ARG A 28 9.90 19.20 24.42
N HIS A 29 9.79 19.54 25.69
CA HIS A 29 9.25 18.66 26.71
C HIS A 29 7.79 18.99 26.97
N TRP A 30 6.93 17.98 26.91
CA TRP A 30 5.54 18.10 27.34
C TRP A 30 5.47 18.20 28.86
N VAL A 31 4.81 19.24 29.37
CA VAL A 31 4.69 19.50 30.81
C VAL A 31 3.26 19.37 31.35
N GLY A 32 2.28 19.03 30.51
CA GLY A 32 0.90 18.74 30.90
C GLY A 32 -0.12 19.70 30.29
N ALA A 33 -1.41 19.40 30.48
CA ALA A 33 -2.54 20.17 29.96
C ALA A 33 -2.79 21.44 30.80
N VAL A 34 -1.89 22.42 30.68
CA VAL A 34 -2.01 23.71 31.37
C VAL A 34 -3.28 24.42 30.86
N ASN A 35 -3.97 25.14 31.75
CA ASN A 35 -5.26 25.78 31.44
C ASN A 35 -6.35 24.81 30.95
N ASN A 36 -6.27 23.53 31.32
CA ASN A 36 -7.17 22.45 30.88
C ASN A 36 -7.18 22.22 29.36
N SER A 37 -6.12 22.65 28.67
CA SER A 37 -5.93 22.44 27.23
C SER A 37 -5.07 21.21 27.01
N ASP A 38 -5.64 20.13 26.48
CA ASP A 38 -4.91 18.91 26.12
C ASP A 38 -4.24 18.99 24.74
N ARG A 39 -4.22 20.18 24.13
CA ARG A 39 -3.87 20.35 22.72
C ARG A 39 -2.36 20.38 22.51
N TRP A 40 -1.90 19.71 21.45
CA TRP A 40 -0.51 19.76 21.01
C TRP A 40 -0.05 21.18 20.68
N GLU A 41 -0.94 22.00 20.10
CA GLU A 41 -0.61 23.31 19.54
C GLU A 41 -0.51 24.43 20.59
N ASP A 42 -0.85 24.14 21.86
CA ASP A 42 -0.80 25.11 22.94
C ASP A 42 0.62 25.24 23.49
N THR A 43 1.25 26.40 23.28
CA THR A 43 2.61 26.69 23.77
C THR A 43 2.73 26.59 25.29
N ASN A 44 1.63 26.76 26.03
CA ASN A 44 1.65 26.59 27.49
C ASN A 44 1.92 25.15 27.92
N ASN A 45 1.78 24.17 27.03
CA ASN A 45 2.03 22.77 27.34
C ASN A 45 3.47 22.32 27.08
N TRP A 46 4.32 23.22 26.58
CA TRP A 46 5.71 22.92 26.19
C TRP A 46 6.74 23.67 27.05
N SER A 47 7.88 23.01 27.26
CA SER A 47 9.06 23.52 27.96
C SER A 47 10.34 23.22 27.17
N THR A 48 11.37 24.05 27.33
CA THR A 48 12.73 23.81 26.80
C THR A 48 13.56 22.86 27.67
N SER A 49 13.04 22.44 28.81
CA SER A 49 13.71 21.50 29.72
C SER A 49 12.73 20.52 30.39
N PRO A 50 13.22 19.34 30.82
CA PRO A 50 12.50 18.41 31.66
C PRO A 50 11.80 19.08 32.86
N LYS A 51 10.46 18.99 32.96
CA LYS A 51 9.64 19.66 34.01
C LYS A 51 9.90 21.17 34.16
N GLY A 52 10.37 21.82 33.11
CA GLY A 52 10.69 23.25 33.13
C GLY A 52 9.46 24.15 33.08
N ALA A 53 9.72 25.46 32.99
CA ALA A 53 8.69 26.46 32.85
C ALA A 53 7.90 26.26 31.55
N THR A 54 6.60 26.53 31.62
CA THR A 54 5.67 26.47 30.49
C THR A 54 5.91 27.64 29.53
N GLY A 55 5.39 27.53 28.30
CA GLY A 55 5.40 28.62 27.31
C GLY A 55 6.54 28.54 26.29
N ALA A 56 7.20 27.39 26.16
CA ALA A 56 8.12 27.18 25.05
C ALA A 56 7.36 27.09 23.71
N SER A 57 8.10 27.18 22.61
CA SER A 57 7.52 26.96 21.28
C SER A 57 6.99 25.53 21.14
N VAL A 58 5.91 25.35 20.37
CA VAL A 58 5.51 24.02 19.89
C VAL A 58 6.67 23.42 19.07
N PRO A 59 7.02 22.14 19.24
CA PRO A 59 8.06 21.50 18.43
C PRO A 59 7.71 21.54 16.94
N GLY A 60 8.68 21.99 16.14
CA GLY A 60 8.63 22.00 14.68
C GLY A 60 9.42 20.87 14.03
N ALA A 61 9.53 20.90 12.70
CA ALA A 61 10.04 19.80 11.87
C ALA A 61 11.48 19.32 12.17
N SER A 62 12.27 20.10 12.91
CA SER A 62 13.63 19.74 13.35
C SER A 62 13.71 19.37 14.82
N ASP A 63 12.63 19.58 15.59
CA ASP A 63 12.60 19.43 17.04
C ASP A 63 12.16 18.02 17.45
N THR A 64 12.63 17.56 18.60
CA THR A 64 12.13 16.31 19.21
C THR A 64 11.10 16.63 20.28
N ALA A 65 9.91 16.07 20.17
CA ALA A 65 8.88 16.16 21.20
C ALA A 65 9.06 15.03 22.23
N ILE A 66 9.32 15.39 23.48
CA ILE A 66 9.69 14.46 24.55
C ILE A 66 8.65 14.46 25.67
N PHE A 67 8.18 13.27 26.02
CA PHE A 67 7.22 13.02 27.10
C PHE A 67 7.92 12.20 28.18
N SER A 68 8.23 12.81 29.33
CA SER A 68 9.22 12.23 30.26
C SER A 68 8.78 12.01 31.70
N TYR A 69 7.69 12.62 32.20
CA TYR A 69 7.35 12.50 33.64
C TYR A 69 5.87 12.37 33.97
N SER A 70 5.05 13.42 33.80
CA SER A 70 3.63 13.39 34.19
C SER A 70 2.72 13.05 33.02
N GLY A 71 1.74 12.18 33.28
CA GLY A 71 0.80 11.66 32.28
C GLY A 71 -0.48 12.47 32.18
N SER A 72 -0.49 13.51 31.37
CA SER A 72 -1.73 14.06 30.81
C SER A 72 -1.96 13.52 29.41
N THR A 73 -3.20 13.54 28.96
CA THR A 73 -3.52 13.25 27.56
C THR A 73 -3.08 14.44 26.70
N VAL A 74 -2.51 14.14 25.54
CA VAL A 74 -2.19 15.08 24.47
C VAL A 74 -3.06 14.72 23.29
N THR A 75 -3.76 15.68 22.71
CA THR A 75 -4.56 15.49 21.50
C THR A 75 -3.96 16.22 20.31
N ILE A 76 -3.75 15.48 19.22
CA ILE A 76 -3.30 16.01 17.94
C ILE A 76 -4.54 16.24 17.08
N ARG A 77 -4.94 17.50 16.89
CA ARG A 77 -6.15 17.87 16.12
C ARG A 77 -5.83 18.51 14.79
N SER A 78 -4.66 19.13 14.67
CA SER A 78 -4.11 19.66 13.43
C SER A 78 -2.85 18.90 12.99
N ALA A 79 -2.37 19.17 11.77
CA ALA A 79 -1.18 18.52 11.26
C ALA A 79 0.05 18.85 12.11
N VAL A 80 0.77 17.83 12.56
CA VAL A 80 2.01 17.94 13.32
C VAL A 80 3.17 17.50 12.44
N ASN A 81 4.25 18.28 12.45
CA ASN A 81 5.50 17.96 11.79
C ASN A 81 6.66 18.20 12.76
N VAL A 82 7.34 17.13 13.16
CA VAL A 82 8.44 17.14 14.13
C VAL A 82 9.64 16.35 13.65
N GLY A 83 10.82 16.63 14.20
CA GLY A 83 12.03 15.83 13.95
C GLY A 83 11.96 14.44 14.57
N GLY A 84 11.34 14.32 15.77
CA GLY A 84 11.19 13.08 16.52
C GLY A 84 10.08 13.13 17.56
N ILE A 85 9.63 11.95 18.00
CA ILE A 85 8.73 11.78 19.14
C ILE A 85 9.30 10.73 20.09
N GLU A 86 9.38 11.07 21.38
CA GLU A 86 9.88 10.19 22.42
C GLU A 86 8.93 10.13 23.61
N LEU A 87 8.30 8.98 23.82
CA LEU A 87 7.51 8.66 25.00
C LEU A 87 8.40 7.83 25.93
N ASN A 88 8.96 8.45 26.97
CA ASN A 88 9.87 7.75 27.88
C ASN A 88 9.17 6.61 28.64
N ASN A 89 9.97 5.65 29.09
CA ASN A 89 9.51 4.45 29.77
C ASN A 89 8.73 4.67 31.08
N VAL A 90 8.98 5.79 31.76
CA VAL A 90 8.27 6.17 32.98
C VAL A 90 7.06 7.05 32.73
N TRP A 91 6.84 7.49 31.49
CA TRP A 91 5.68 8.32 31.16
C TRP A 91 4.40 7.50 31.17
N THR A 92 3.33 8.04 31.74
CA THR A 92 2.04 7.34 31.92
C THR A 92 0.87 7.99 31.19
N GLY A 93 1.13 9.07 30.43
CA GLY A 93 0.11 9.80 29.69
C GLY A 93 -0.31 9.09 28.41
N ALA A 94 -1.11 9.81 27.61
CA ALA A 94 -1.58 9.33 26.33
C ALA A 94 -1.34 10.36 25.23
N VAL A 95 -0.83 9.95 24.08
CA VAL A 95 -0.90 10.71 22.84
C VAL A 95 -2.08 10.16 22.05
N LEU A 96 -3.07 11.00 21.77
CA LEU A 96 -4.23 10.68 20.96
C LEU A 96 -4.14 11.43 19.62
N GLN A 97 -3.94 10.69 18.55
CA GLN A 97 -4.09 11.20 17.21
C GLN A 97 -5.58 11.37 16.90
N GLY A 98 -6.04 12.62 16.91
CA GLY A 98 -7.36 12.98 16.42
C GLY A 98 -7.38 13.02 14.89
N THR A 99 -7.76 14.16 14.33
CA THR A 99 -7.86 14.37 12.88
C THR A 99 -6.55 14.79 12.21
N GLY A 100 -5.53 15.16 12.99
CA GLY A 100 -4.27 15.67 12.49
C GLY A 100 -3.36 14.56 11.95
N THR A 101 -2.78 14.78 10.77
CA THR A 101 -1.68 13.94 10.28
C THR A 101 -0.45 14.13 11.16
N LEU A 102 0.32 13.07 11.35
CA LEU A 102 1.58 13.12 12.09
C LEU A 102 2.74 12.83 11.13
N THR A 103 3.62 13.81 10.94
CA THR A 103 4.88 13.64 10.19
C THR A 103 6.04 13.74 11.17
N VAL A 104 6.92 12.74 11.12
CA VAL A 104 8.08 12.62 12.00
C VAL A 104 9.35 12.47 11.15
N GLY A 105 10.38 13.21 11.50
CA GLY A 105 11.67 13.20 10.84
C GLY A 105 12.50 11.96 11.16
N SER A 106 13.80 12.07 10.86
CA SER A 106 14.74 10.96 10.97
C SER A 106 15.03 10.50 12.40
N SER A 107 14.71 11.31 13.42
CA SER A 107 14.82 10.90 14.82
C SER A 107 13.76 9.84 15.19
N GLY A 108 12.71 9.72 14.38
CA GLY A 108 11.73 8.64 14.48
C GLY A 108 10.78 8.75 15.67
N ILE A 109 10.05 7.67 15.90
CA ILE A 109 9.06 7.52 16.96
C ILE A 109 9.58 6.46 17.93
N SER A 110 9.78 6.85 19.19
CA SER A 110 10.22 5.96 20.27
C SER A 110 9.15 5.91 21.36
N ILE A 111 8.63 4.71 21.65
CA ILE A 111 7.59 4.46 22.64
C ILE A 111 8.12 3.50 23.69
N GLY A 112 8.67 4.07 24.76
CA GLY A 112 9.08 3.35 25.96
C GLY A 112 7.95 3.22 26.99
N GLY A 113 6.98 4.13 27.01
CA GLY A 113 5.91 4.17 28.02
C GLY A 113 4.64 4.87 27.54
N GLY A 114 3.64 4.95 28.41
CA GLY A 114 2.36 5.60 28.15
C GLY A 114 1.51 4.88 27.11
N THR A 115 0.57 5.62 26.51
CA THR A 115 -0.29 5.13 25.43
C THR A 115 -0.15 6.01 24.20
N PHE A 116 0.09 5.41 23.04
CA PHE A 116 -0.08 6.05 21.74
C PHE A 116 -1.32 5.48 21.06
N THR A 117 -2.38 6.28 20.99
CA THR A 117 -3.60 5.94 20.26
C THR A 117 -3.59 6.70 18.95
N GLY A 118 -3.44 5.98 17.84
CA GLY A 118 -3.62 6.52 16.51
C GLY A 118 -5.07 6.89 16.22
N GLY A 119 -5.33 7.22 14.97
CA GLY A 119 -6.68 7.38 14.47
C GLY A 119 -6.76 7.03 13.00
N ASN A 120 -7.71 7.68 12.31
CA ASN A 120 -7.85 7.55 10.87
C ASN A 120 -7.05 8.63 10.10
N ALA A 121 -6.11 9.32 10.74
CA ALA A 121 -5.19 10.23 10.08
C ALA A 121 -3.86 9.52 9.78
N ARG A 122 -3.17 9.94 8.71
CA ARG A 122 -1.89 9.32 8.31
C ARG A 122 -0.79 9.60 9.33
N ILE A 123 0.10 8.62 9.50
CA ILE A 123 1.34 8.76 10.25
C ILE A 123 2.49 8.46 9.29
N ASN A 124 3.41 9.40 9.15
CA ASN A 124 4.59 9.27 8.30
C ASN A 124 5.82 9.46 9.17
N THR A 125 6.79 8.55 9.10
CA THR A 125 8.11 8.76 9.72
C THR A 125 9.23 8.42 8.75
N SER A 126 10.20 9.32 8.61
CA SER A 126 11.43 9.02 7.88
C SER A 126 12.48 8.32 8.75
N GLY A 127 12.31 8.34 10.08
CA GLY A 127 13.07 7.56 11.04
C GLY A 127 12.37 6.26 11.44
N ASN A 128 13.00 5.53 12.36
CA ASN A 128 12.47 4.26 12.87
C ASN A 128 11.21 4.45 13.72
N PHE A 129 10.36 3.42 13.77
CA PHE A 129 9.30 3.28 14.76
C PHE A 129 9.72 2.19 15.74
N THR A 130 9.99 2.56 16.99
CA THR A 130 10.45 1.63 18.03
C THR A 130 9.49 1.66 19.21
N GLN A 131 8.99 0.50 19.61
CA GLN A 131 8.21 0.32 20.84
C GLN A 131 8.95 -0.63 21.79
N THR A 132 9.43 -0.10 22.91
CA THR A 132 10.07 -0.88 23.99
C THR A 132 9.20 -1.02 25.23
N GLY A 133 8.11 -0.24 25.31
CA GLY A 133 7.08 -0.38 26.34
C GLY A 133 5.79 0.31 25.94
N GLY A 134 4.98 0.66 26.94
CA GLY A 134 3.69 1.32 26.71
C GLY A 134 2.69 0.51 25.88
N THR A 135 1.66 1.20 25.39
CA THR A 135 0.60 0.64 24.53
C THR A 135 0.48 1.43 23.25
N VAL A 136 0.47 0.75 22.10
CA VAL A 136 0.16 1.32 20.79
C VAL A 136 -1.14 0.72 20.27
N THR A 137 -2.10 1.55 19.92
CA THR A 137 -3.40 1.12 19.41
C THR A 137 -3.99 2.13 18.44
N GLY A 138 -5.11 1.79 17.80
CA GLY A 138 -5.89 2.74 17.00
C GLY A 138 -5.24 3.22 15.70
N LEU A 139 -4.15 2.58 15.25
CA LEU A 139 -3.53 2.85 13.94
C LEU A 139 -4.45 2.30 12.83
N GLN A 140 -5.39 3.12 12.36
CA GLN A 140 -6.48 2.69 11.46
C GLN A 140 -6.26 3.09 9.99
N ASN A 141 -5.50 4.16 9.74
CA ASN A 141 -5.11 4.57 8.39
C ASN A 141 -3.68 4.10 8.08
N THR A 142 -3.11 4.59 6.98
CA THR A 142 -1.76 4.29 6.56
C THR A 142 -0.72 4.84 7.54
N VAL A 143 0.17 3.95 7.96
CA VAL A 143 1.44 4.26 8.63
C VAL A 143 2.56 4.05 7.62
N THR A 144 3.20 5.13 7.19
CA THR A 144 4.33 5.07 6.25
C THR A 144 5.64 5.22 6.99
N LEU A 145 6.52 4.22 6.84
CA LEU A 145 7.83 4.15 7.46
C LEU A 145 8.90 4.16 6.36
N SER A 146 9.84 5.09 6.45
CA SER A 146 11.10 5.01 5.68
C SER A 146 12.26 4.46 6.52
N GLY A 147 12.08 4.37 7.83
CA GLY A 147 12.95 3.63 8.76
C GLY A 147 12.38 2.27 9.14
N SER A 148 13.09 1.54 9.98
CA SER A 148 12.70 0.21 10.47
C SER A 148 11.54 0.27 11.47
N LEU A 149 10.79 -0.84 11.57
CA LEU A 149 9.80 -1.09 12.62
C LEU A 149 10.38 -2.08 13.63
N ALA A 150 10.38 -1.75 14.92
CA ALA A 150 10.85 -2.61 15.99
C ALA A 150 9.90 -2.59 17.19
N ILE A 151 9.12 -3.66 17.37
CA ILE A 151 8.20 -3.83 18.50
C ILE A 151 8.78 -4.88 19.46
N SER A 152 8.97 -4.53 20.72
CA SER A 152 9.53 -5.45 21.73
C SER A 152 8.51 -6.47 22.23
N ALA A 153 8.98 -7.61 22.71
CA ALA A 153 8.12 -8.59 23.37
C ALA A 153 7.44 -8.04 24.63
N GLY A 154 6.21 -8.50 24.88
CA GLY A 154 5.44 -8.16 26.08
C GLY A 154 4.76 -6.80 26.08
N VAL A 155 4.84 -6.04 24.98
CA VAL A 155 4.11 -4.77 24.81
C VAL A 155 2.78 -4.98 24.09
N THR A 156 1.84 -4.03 24.25
CA THR A 156 0.60 -4.03 23.46
C THR A 156 0.79 -3.23 22.18
N PHE A 157 0.62 -3.88 21.03
CA PHE A 157 0.64 -3.25 19.71
C PHE A 157 -0.54 -3.77 18.90
N THR A 158 -1.43 -2.86 18.47
CA THR A 158 -2.58 -3.19 17.63
C THR A 158 -2.72 -2.17 16.50
N ALA A 159 -2.89 -2.67 15.28
CA ALA A 159 -3.07 -1.84 14.10
C ALA A 159 -4.02 -2.51 13.11
N THR A 160 -4.96 -1.73 12.58
CA THR A 160 -5.95 -2.17 11.59
C THR A 160 -5.78 -1.49 10.23
N GLY A 161 -4.89 -0.50 10.15
CA GLY A 161 -4.50 0.15 8.92
C GLY A 161 -3.38 -0.56 8.16
N THR A 162 -2.91 0.11 7.10
CA THR A 162 -1.83 -0.39 6.23
C THR A 162 -0.48 0.14 6.70
N PHE A 163 0.52 -0.73 6.82
CA PHE A 163 1.92 -0.31 6.94
C PHE A 163 2.55 -0.24 5.55
N VAL A 164 3.16 0.91 5.23
CA VAL A 164 3.91 1.10 3.99
C VAL A 164 5.37 1.27 4.33
N PHE A 165 6.20 0.34 3.91
CA PHE A 165 7.66 0.38 4.10
C PHE A 165 8.29 0.93 2.82
N ASN A 166 8.66 2.21 2.81
CA ASN A 166 9.11 2.93 1.61
C ASN A 166 10.55 3.48 1.70
N GLY A 167 11.33 3.02 2.68
CA GLY A 167 12.70 3.44 2.88
C GLY A 167 13.71 2.80 1.93
N GLY A 168 14.99 2.96 2.29
CA GLY A 168 16.06 2.10 1.79
C GLY A 168 15.96 0.72 2.44
N THR A 169 17.06 0.25 3.04
CA THR A 169 17.05 -1.03 3.74
C THR A 169 16.31 -0.89 5.07
N GLN A 170 15.28 -1.71 5.27
CA GLN A 170 14.45 -1.69 6.47
C GLN A 170 14.37 -3.08 7.09
N THR A 171 14.25 -3.11 8.40
CA THR A 171 13.91 -4.31 9.17
C THR A 171 12.53 -4.14 9.77
N VAL A 172 11.76 -5.21 9.80
CA VAL A 172 10.41 -5.24 10.37
C VAL A 172 10.37 -6.30 11.45
N ASP A 173 10.06 -5.86 12.66
CA ASP A 173 9.77 -6.70 13.82
C ASP A 173 8.45 -6.22 14.41
N THR A 174 7.41 -7.03 14.29
CA THR A 174 6.12 -6.77 14.94
C THR A 174 5.98 -7.60 16.21
N ASN A 175 7.00 -8.40 16.52
CA ASN A 175 7.00 -9.40 17.58
C ASN A 175 5.72 -10.25 17.52
N ASN A 176 5.47 -10.85 16.35
CA ASN A 176 4.29 -11.69 16.10
C ASN A 176 2.93 -10.97 16.17
N ALA A 177 2.90 -9.64 16.28
CA ALA A 177 1.64 -8.91 16.21
C ALA A 177 1.04 -8.99 14.80
N THR A 178 -0.29 -9.04 14.76
CA THR A 178 -1.07 -9.03 13.51
C THR A 178 -1.12 -7.62 12.93
N ILE A 179 -0.80 -7.50 11.64
CA ILE A 179 -1.00 -6.29 10.85
C ILE A 179 -2.12 -6.56 9.84
N ALA A 180 -3.03 -5.60 9.65
CA ALA A 180 -4.09 -5.77 8.66
C ALA A 180 -3.55 -5.81 7.23
N SER A 181 -2.66 -4.90 6.83
CA SER A 181 -2.06 -4.93 5.49
C SER A 181 -0.66 -4.34 5.48
N ILE A 182 0.18 -4.86 4.59
CA ILE A 182 1.53 -4.34 4.35
C ILE A 182 1.71 -4.03 2.86
N THR A 183 2.41 -2.93 2.59
CA THR A 183 2.90 -2.58 1.27
C THR A 183 4.41 -2.38 1.36
N ILE A 184 5.14 -3.18 0.60
CA ILE A 184 6.58 -3.09 0.45
C ILE A 184 6.86 -2.19 -0.75
N ALA A 185 7.35 -1.00 -0.48
CA ALA A 185 7.70 0.03 -1.47
C ALA A 185 9.15 0.50 -1.28
N SER A 186 9.97 -0.32 -0.62
CA SER A 186 11.37 -0.02 -0.34
C SER A 186 12.15 0.07 -1.65
N GLY A 187 13.09 1.02 -1.70
CA GLY A 187 14.02 1.16 -2.81
C GLY A 187 15.14 0.11 -2.83
N THR A 188 15.25 -0.72 -1.77
CA THR A 188 16.21 -1.82 -1.69
C THR A 188 15.55 -3.09 -1.16
N SER A 189 15.45 -3.26 0.16
CA SER A 189 14.93 -4.47 0.81
C SER A 189 14.21 -4.13 2.10
N THR A 190 13.10 -4.84 2.35
CA THR A 190 12.44 -4.91 3.64
C THR A 190 12.57 -6.33 4.17
N THR A 191 13.29 -6.49 5.28
CA THR A 191 13.60 -7.81 5.85
C THR A 191 12.82 -8.04 7.14
N PHE A 192 12.15 -9.16 7.25
CA PHE A 192 11.50 -9.59 8.49
C PHE A 192 12.54 -10.14 9.46
N SER A 193 12.49 -9.69 10.71
CA SER A 193 13.34 -10.18 11.82
C SER A 193 12.56 -10.96 12.88
N SER A 194 11.26 -11.16 12.66
CA SER A 194 10.35 -11.96 13.49
C SER A 194 9.34 -12.67 12.60
N ASN A 195 8.50 -13.55 13.15
CA ASN A 195 7.32 -13.98 12.42
C ASN A 195 6.26 -12.88 12.41
N HIS A 196 5.45 -12.85 11.35
CA HIS A 196 4.42 -11.84 11.18
C HIS A 196 3.11 -12.48 10.74
N SER A 197 1.98 -11.90 11.16
CA SER A 197 0.66 -12.29 10.64
C SER A 197 0.06 -11.11 9.87
N VAL A 198 -0.40 -11.37 8.65
CA VAL A 198 -1.11 -10.40 7.81
C VAL A 198 -2.46 -10.97 7.41
N THR A 199 -3.54 -10.21 7.60
CA THR A 199 -4.91 -10.70 7.39
C THR A 199 -5.62 -10.11 6.17
N GLY A 200 -5.13 -8.99 5.64
CA GLY A 200 -5.75 -8.27 4.53
C GLY A 200 -4.93 -8.42 3.25
N THR A 201 -3.93 -7.56 3.04
CA THR A 201 -3.12 -7.58 1.82
C THR A 201 -1.63 -7.54 2.13
N VAL A 202 -0.88 -8.36 1.41
CA VAL A 202 0.58 -8.26 1.26
C VAL A 202 0.85 -7.80 -0.16
N GLN A 203 1.33 -6.57 -0.32
CA GLN A 203 1.68 -6.03 -1.64
C GLN A 203 3.17 -5.75 -1.71
N ILE A 204 3.84 -6.26 -2.75
CA ILE A 204 5.24 -5.96 -3.05
C ILE A 204 5.27 -5.15 -4.35
N ASN A 205 5.68 -3.89 -4.26
CA ASN A 205 5.73 -2.99 -5.41
C ASN A 205 6.94 -3.28 -6.30
N THR A 206 6.83 -2.90 -7.57
CA THR A 206 7.92 -2.99 -8.55
C THR A 206 9.23 -2.39 -8.04
N GLY A 207 10.31 -3.14 -8.18
CA GLY A 207 11.65 -2.74 -7.73
C GLY A 207 11.93 -2.95 -6.24
N SER A 208 10.96 -3.43 -5.46
CA SER A 208 11.15 -3.75 -4.04
C SER A 208 11.51 -5.21 -3.81
N THR A 209 12.12 -5.50 -2.67
CA THR A 209 12.30 -6.87 -2.17
C THR A 209 11.67 -7.02 -0.79
N LEU A 210 10.83 -8.04 -0.61
CA LEU A 210 10.42 -8.55 0.70
C LEU A 210 11.27 -9.77 1.02
N ALA A 211 12.07 -9.72 2.09
CA ALA A 211 12.90 -10.84 2.52
C ALA A 211 12.41 -11.42 3.86
N LEU A 212 12.12 -12.72 3.90
CA LEU A 212 11.63 -13.39 5.12
C LEU A 212 12.78 -13.90 6.01
N GLY A 213 13.96 -14.14 5.43
CA GLY A 213 15.11 -14.68 6.16
C GLY A 213 14.84 -16.10 6.61
N SER A 214 14.62 -16.31 7.90
CA SER A 214 14.22 -17.61 8.49
C SER A 214 12.82 -17.57 9.11
N ASN A 215 12.07 -16.49 8.87
CA ASN A 215 10.81 -16.23 9.53
C ASN A 215 9.62 -16.68 8.70
N THR A 216 8.49 -16.87 9.38
CA THR A 216 7.21 -17.20 8.76
C THR A 216 6.32 -15.97 8.63
N LEU A 217 5.78 -15.78 7.44
CA LEU A 217 4.67 -14.86 7.19
C LEU A 217 3.36 -15.67 7.15
N PHE A 218 2.55 -15.54 8.21
CA PHE A 218 1.21 -16.12 8.25
C PHE A 218 0.25 -15.21 7.48
N ALA A 219 -0.12 -15.62 6.27
CA ALA A 219 -0.95 -14.85 5.35
C ALA A 219 -2.23 -15.60 4.91
N THR A 220 -2.61 -16.67 5.61
CA THR A 220 -3.84 -17.42 5.32
C THR A 220 -5.06 -16.50 5.31
N GLY A 221 -5.73 -16.40 4.16
CA GLY A 221 -6.89 -15.53 3.94
C GLY A 221 -6.55 -14.08 3.52
N ALA A 222 -5.28 -13.69 3.53
CA ALA A 222 -4.83 -12.43 2.93
C ALA A 222 -4.72 -12.57 1.40
N SER A 223 -4.80 -11.45 0.69
CA SER A 223 -4.41 -11.37 -0.72
C SER A 223 -2.93 -11.05 -0.83
N ILE A 224 -2.17 -11.87 -1.55
CA ILE A 224 -0.77 -11.59 -1.87
C ILE A 224 -0.69 -11.08 -3.31
N ILE A 225 0.01 -9.97 -3.51
CA ILE A 225 0.21 -9.31 -4.80
C ILE A 225 1.70 -9.00 -4.93
N ASN A 226 2.39 -9.70 -5.82
CA ASN A 226 3.82 -9.52 -6.03
C ASN A 226 4.13 -8.95 -7.42
N PHE A 227 4.64 -7.71 -7.46
CA PHE A 227 5.15 -7.05 -8.67
C PHE A 227 6.68 -6.96 -8.68
N ALA A 228 7.37 -7.60 -7.73
CA ALA A 228 8.83 -7.60 -7.64
C ALA A 228 9.37 -8.88 -6.99
N THR A 229 10.13 -8.82 -5.90
CA THR A 229 10.79 -10.01 -5.35
C THR A 229 10.28 -10.35 -3.97
N LEU A 230 9.74 -11.56 -3.81
CA LEU A 230 9.58 -12.25 -2.55
C LEU A 230 10.79 -13.17 -2.37
N ASN A 231 11.57 -12.97 -1.32
CA ASN A 231 12.74 -13.78 -1.00
C ASN A 231 12.49 -14.51 0.32
N GLU A 232 12.11 -15.77 0.23
CA GLU A 232 11.78 -16.57 1.40
C GLU A 232 13.02 -17.02 2.19
N GLY A 233 14.18 -17.16 1.54
CA GLY A 233 15.39 -17.67 2.20
C GLY A 233 15.18 -19.09 2.73
N THR A 234 15.26 -19.26 4.06
CA THR A 234 14.84 -20.49 4.76
C THR A 234 13.54 -20.31 5.54
N GLY A 235 12.91 -19.13 5.43
CA GLY A 235 11.59 -18.84 5.94
C GLY A 235 10.52 -19.37 4.98
N LYS A 236 9.28 -18.94 5.20
CA LYS A 236 8.14 -19.31 4.35
C LYS A 236 6.98 -18.36 4.47
N VAL A 237 6.19 -18.26 3.42
CA VAL A 237 4.80 -17.82 3.54
C VAL A 237 3.94 -19.03 3.95
N THR A 238 2.90 -18.78 4.74
CA THR A 238 1.83 -19.76 4.93
C THR A 238 0.57 -19.12 4.38
N HIS A 239 0.17 -19.57 3.19
CA HIS A 239 -1.02 -19.13 2.48
C HIS A 239 -1.93 -20.35 2.27
N THR A 240 -2.89 -20.33 1.36
CA THR A 240 -3.62 -21.53 0.98
C THR A 240 -4.07 -21.34 -0.46
N ALA A 241 -3.73 -22.32 -1.30
CA ALA A 241 -4.17 -22.40 -2.68
C ALA A 241 -5.63 -21.98 -2.84
N THR A 242 -5.83 -20.97 -3.67
CA THR A 242 -7.17 -20.44 -3.91
C THR A 242 -7.96 -21.32 -4.87
N SER A 243 -7.29 -22.01 -5.81
CA SER A 243 -7.92 -22.92 -6.76
C SER A 243 -6.90 -23.89 -7.37
N PHE A 244 -7.24 -25.17 -7.48
CA PHE A 244 -6.50 -26.16 -8.26
C PHE A 244 -7.48 -27.08 -8.98
N ILE A 245 -7.37 -27.16 -10.32
CA ILE A 245 -8.32 -27.90 -11.16
C ILE A 245 -7.64 -28.66 -12.31
N VAL A 246 -8.22 -29.82 -12.65
CA VAL A 246 -8.08 -30.38 -14.01
C VAL A 246 -9.00 -29.55 -14.91
N SER A 247 -8.44 -28.83 -15.88
CA SER A 247 -9.14 -27.81 -16.66
C SER A 247 -9.42 -28.25 -18.10
N ASP A 248 -10.29 -27.54 -18.79
CA ASP A 248 -10.32 -27.61 -20.26
C ASP A 248 -9.05 -26.99 -20.88
N SER A 249 -8.96 -27.00 -22.21
CA SER A 249 -7.82 -26.43 -22.95
C SER A 249 -7.71 -24.91 -22.86
N THR A 250 -8.69 -24.23 -22.26
CA THR A 250 -8.65 -22.77 -22.02
C THR A 250 -8.12 -22.43 -20.62
N TYR A 251 -7.95 -23.43 -19.74
CA TYR A 251 -7.53 -23.29 -18.35
C TYR A 251 -8.51 -22.53 -17.43
N LEU A 252 -9.72 -22.23 -17.91
CA LEU A 252 -10.69 -21.42 -17.15
C LEU A 252 -11.75 -22.26 -16.43
N ALA A 253 -12.11 -23.41 -16.99
CA ALA A 253 -13.19 -24.24 -16.45
C ALA A 253 -12.70 -25.64 -16.12
N ALA A 254 -13.22 -26.22 -15.03
CA ALA A 254 -12.91 -27.58 -14.65
C ALA A 254 -13.49 -28.57 -15.68
N GLN A 255 -12.66 -29.53 -16.11
CA GLN A 255 -13.05 -30.57 -17.05
C GLN A 255 -13.19 -31.90 -16.32
N SER A 256 -14.38 -32.50 -16.38
CA SER A 256 -14.67 -33.72 -15.63
C SER A 256 -14.10 -35.00 -16.25
N SER A 257 -13.81 -34.97 -17.55
CA SER A 257 -13.44 -36.17 -18.30
C SER A 257 -12.67 -35.85 -19.58
N PHE A 258 -11.74 -36.73 -19.95
CA PHE A 258 -10.93 -36.65 -21.16
C PHE A 258 -11.04 -37.94 -21.98
N PRO A 259 -11.08 -37.83 -23.32
CA PRO A 259 -10.82 -38.95 -24.21
C PRO A 259 -9.42 -39.54 -23.94
N LEU A 260 -9.32 -40.86 -23.88
CA LEU A 260 -8.03 -41.55 -23.88
C LEU A 260 -7.27 -41.22 -25.19
N GLY A 261 -6.03 -40.75 -25.07
CA GLY A 261 -5.25 -40.23 -26.21
C GLY A 261 -5.29 -38.71 -26.34
N ALA A 262 -6.12 -38.00 -25.56
CA ALA A 262 -6.15 -36.54 -25.54
C ALA A 262 -5.09 -35.95 -24.59
N THR A 263 -4.87 -34.66 -24.73
CA THR A 263 -4.11 -33.87 -23.75
C THR A 263 -4.99 -33.50 -22.57
N VAL A 264 -4.44 -33.64 -21.36
CA VAL A 264 -5.04 -33.22 -20.09
C VAL A 264 -4.42 -31.89 -19.68
N TYR A 265 -5.23 -30.94 -19.22
CA TYR A 265 -4.80 -29.58 -18.87
C TYR A 265 -5.03 -29.31 -17.38
N PHE A 266 -4.20 -28.44 -16.80
CA PHE A 266 -4.20 -28.13 -15.37
C PHE A 266 -4.12 -26.62 -15.15
N SER A 267 -4.87 -26.12 -14.17
CA SER A 267 -4.75 -24.74 -13.69
C SER A 267 -4.69 -24.70 -12.17
N LEU A 268 -3.70 -23.96 -11.66
CA LEU A 268 -3.46 -23.70 -10.24
C LEU A 268 -3.43 -22.18 -10.02
N THR A 269 -4.03 -21.70 -8.94
CA THR A 269 -3.91 -20.32 -8.48
C THR A 269 -3.38 -20.34 -7.05
N GLU A 270 -2.10 -20.01 -6.92
CA GLU A 270 -1.37 -19.99 -5.64
C GLU A 270 -0.59 -18.68 -5.56
N GLN A 271 -0.86 -17.87 -4.52
CA GLN A 271 -0.42 -16.46 -4.55
C GLN A 271 0.99 -16.24 -3.99
N ASP A 272 1.44 -17.10 -3.08
CA ASP A 272 2.78 -17.08 -2.51
C ASP A 272 3.82 -17.77 -3.39
N GLU A 273 3.42 -18.62 -4.34
CA GLU A 273 4.32 -19.19 -5.36
C GLU A 273 4.68 -18.19 -6.49
N ASN A 274 4.05 -17.01 -6.53
CA ASN A 274 4.56 -15.89 -7.33
C ASN A 274 5.71 -15.21 -6.56
N ILE A 275 6.91 -15.76 -6.71
CA ILE A 275 8.15 -15.33 -6.06
C ILE A 275 8.76 -14.13 -6.79
N SER A 276 8.61 -14.08 -8.12
CA SER A 276 9.17 -13.06 -9.00
C SER A 276 8.10 -12.36 -9.84
N GLY A 277 7.68 -11.19 -9.39
CA GLY A 277 6.86 -10.23 -10.15
C GLY A 277 7.46 -9.73 -11.49
N THR A 278 8.67 -10.18 -11.87
CA THR A 278 9.40 -9.76 -13.08
C THR A 278 9.72 -10.88 -14.05
N ALA A 279 9.39 -12.13 -13.71
CA ALA A 279 9.56 -13.30 -14.56
C ALA A 279 8.45 -14.32 -14.25
N GLN A 280 8.04 -15.14 -15.21
CA GLN A 280 7.09 -16.21 -14.89
C GLN A 280 7.74 -17.23 -13.96
N ASP A 281 7.09 -17.53 -12.85
CA ASP A 281 7.50 -18.61 -11.96
C ASP A 281 6.98 -19.97 -12.43
N THR A 282 7.52 -21.04 -11.84
CA THR A 282 7.11 -22.42 -12.13
C THR A 282 6.91 -23.21 -10.86
N VAL A 283 5.91 -24.09 -10.88
CA VAL A 283 5.61 -25.04 -9.81
C VAL A 283 5.47 -26.45 -10.38
N SER A 284 5.62 -27.47 -9.56
CA SER A 284 5.47 -28.88 -9.99
C SER A 284 4.25 -29.51 -9.34
N ILE A 285 3.49 -30.26 -10.12
CA ILE A 285 2.39 -31.11 -9.64
C ILE A 285 2.67 -32.57 -9.94
N THR A 286 2.11 -33.47 -9.14
CA THR A 286 2.09 -34.91 -9.44
C THR A 286 0.74 -35.29 -10.02
N VAL A 287 0.77 -36.02 -11.14
CA VAL A 287 -0.42 -36.56 -11.80
C VAL A 287 -0.33 -38.07 -11.79
N SER A 288 -1.30 -38.74 -11.20
CA SER A 288 -1.32 -40.20 -11.07
C SER A 288 -2.60 -40.83 -11.57
N LEU A 289 -2.50 -42.10 -11.96
CA LEU A 289 -3.61 -42.92 -12.44
C LEU A 289 -3.79 -44.15 -11.55
N GLY A 290 -5.02 -44.67 -11.49
CA GLY A 290 -5.35 -45.86 -10.70
C GLY A 290 -4.63 -47.15 -11.11
N ASN A 291 -4.06 -47.20 -12.32
CA ASN A 291 -3.24 -48.31 -12.84
C ASN A 291 -1.77 -48.25 -12.39
N GLY A 292 -1.39 -47.26 -11.59
CA GLY A 292 -0.04 -47.09 -11.05
C GLY A 292 0.88 -46.21 -11.88
N ASP A 293 0.39 -45.62 -12.98
CA ASP A 293 1.15 -44.60 -13.69
C ASP A 293 1.21 -43.28 -12.90
N SER A 294 2.32 -42.56 -13.02
CA SER A 294 2.60 -41.33 -12.27
C SER A 294 3.59 -40.45 -13.02
N GLU A 295 3.26 -39.17 -13.14
CA GLU A 295 4.03 -38.18 -13.89
C GLU A 295 4.18 -36.89 -13.09
N THR A 296 5.35 -36.26 -13.19
CA THR A 296 5.58 -34.90 -12.69
C THR A 296 5.36 -33.89 -13.81
N VAL A 297 4.46 -32.92 -13.59
CA VAL A 297 4.16 -31.86 -14.56
C VAL A 297 4.58 -30.51 -14.00
N THR A 298 5.39 -29.78 -14.75
CA THR A 298 5.71 -28.38 -14.44
C THR A 298 4.60 -27.48 -14.98
N LEU A 299 4.03 -26.65 -14.10
CA LEU A 299 3.11 -25.57 -14.45
C LEU A 299 3.90 -24.26 -14.49
N THR A 300 3.58 -23.40 -15.46
CA THR A 300 4.20 -22.08 -15.61
C THR A 300 3.15 -21.00 -15.40
N GLU A 301 3.56 -19.94 -14.72
CA GLU A 301 2.73 -18.76 -14.50
C GLU A 301 2.26 -18.13 -15.83
N THR A 302 1.00 -17.71 -15.95
CA THR A 302 0.45 -17.20 -17.22
C THR A 302 1.02 -15.84 -17.62
N ASN A 303 1.41 -15.04 -16.64
CA ASN A 303 2.28 -13.86 -16.77
C ASN A 303 2.97 -13.66 -15.41
N ASN A 304 4.06 -12.89 -15.39
CA ASN A 304 4.95 -12.66 -14.23
C ASN A 304 4.28 -12.18 -12.92
N THR A 305 2.98 -11.88 -12.90
CA THR A 305 2.29 -11.30 -11.73
C THR A 305 0.93 -11.95 -11.45
N SER A 306 0.55 -12.96 -12.24
CA SER A 306 -0.81 -13.51 -12.23
C SER A 306 -1.08 -14.42 -11.04
N ALA A 307 -0.04 -15.04 -10.49
CA ALA A 307 -0.09 -16.15 -9.56
C ALA A 307 -0.99 -17.31 -10.06
N GLN A 308 -1.20 -17.38 -11.38
CA GLN A 308 -1.97 -18.42 -12.05
C GLN A 308 -1.01 -19.26 -12.87
N PHE A 309 -0.89 -20.54 -12.54
CA PHE A 309 0.01 -21.50 -13.17
C PHE A 309 -0.78 -22.47 -14.05
N THR A 310 -0.28 -22.72 -15.24
CA THR A 310 -0.93 -23.60 -16.23
C THR A 310 0.06 -24.57 -16.84
N GLY A 311 -0.43 -25.76 -17.22
CA GLY A 311 0.38 -26.79 -17.84
C GLY A 311 -0.47 -27.96 -18.32
N SER A 312 0.13 -28.89 -19.03
CA SER A 312 -0.60 -29.99 -19.66
C SER A 312 0.28 -31.21 -19.88
N ILE A 313 -0.35 -32.38 -20.02
CA ILE A 313 0.32 -33.64 -20.31
C ILE A 313 -0.48 -34.46 -21.34
N PRO A 314 0.16 -35.09 -22.35
CA PRO A 314 -0.53 -36.02 -23.24
C PRO A 314 -0.93 -37.30 -22.49
N SER A 315 -1.93 -38.00 -23.02
CA SER A 315 -2.28 -39.37 -22.58
C SER A 315 -2.18 -40.36 -23.73
N ALA A 316 -1.98 -41.63 -23.41
CA ALA A 316 -1.89 -42.72 -24.38
C ALA A 316 -2.54 -44.01 -23.86
N ASN A 317 -3.01 -44.85 -24.80
CA ASN A 317 -3.50 -46.19 -24.49
C ASN A 317 -2.35 -47.20 -24.54
N SER A 318 -1.61 -47.28 -23.45
CA SER A 318 -0.42 -48.12 -23.31
C SER A 318 -0.26 -48.63 -21.88
N SER A 319 0.69 -49.52 -21.67
CA SER A 319 1.06 -49.97 -20.33
C SER A 319 1.67 -48.81 -19.52
N PRO A 320 1.36 -48.70 -18.22
CA PRO A 320 1.82 -47.60 -17.36
C PRO A 320 3.35 -47.55 -17.31
N THR A 321 3.95 -46.39 -17.57
CA THR A 321 5.39 -46.17 -17.45
C THR A 321 5.66 -44.79 -16.84
N SER A 322 5.85 -44.75 -15.53
CA SER A 322 6.03 -43.49 -14.80
C SER A 322 7.25 -42.66 -15.23
N GLU A 323 7.12 -41.35 -15.03
CA GLU A 323 8.14 -40.32 -15.25
C GLU A 323 8.67 -40.25 -16.69
N ASN A 324 7.80 -40.49 -17.68
CA ASN A 324 8.13 -40.42 -19.10
C ASN A 324 7.50 -39.21 -19.83
N GLY A 325 6.64 -38.45 -19.15
CA GLY A 325 5.93 -37.28 -19.68
C GLY A 325 4.63 -37.58 -20.44
N THR A 326 4.09 -38.79 -20.33
CA THR A 326 2.81 -39.21 -20.95
C THR A 326 2.00 -40.03 -19.96
N LEU A 327 0.71 -39.71 -19.80
CA LEU A 327 -0.20 -40.53 -18.99
C LEU A 327 -0.64 -41.78 -19.76
N GLU A 328 -0.06 -42.93 -19.45
CA GLU A 328 -0.45 -44.21 -20.01
C GLU A 328 -1.55 -44.88 -19.21
N ALA A 329 -2.72 -45.00 -19.83
CA ALA A 329 -3.92 -45.51 -19.20
C ALA A 329 -4.54 -46.66 -19.99
N ALA A 330 -5.09 -47.63 -19.26
CA ALA A 330 -6.16 -48.48 -19.80
C ALA A 330 -7.46 -47.66 -19.89
N ASN A 331 -8.49 -48.18 -20.57
CA ASN A 331 -9.78 -47.50 -20.64
C ASN A 331 -10.43 -47.34 -19.24
N GLY A 332 -10.86 -46.12 -18.88
CA GLY A 332 -11.65 -45.86 -17.66
C GLY A 332 -10.83 -45.64 -16.39
N GLN A 333 -9.68 -44.96 -16.49
CA GLN A 333 -8.87 -44.59 -15.32
C GLN A 333 -9.35 -43.28 -14.69
N LEU A 334 -9.01 -43.08 -13.41
CA LEU A 334 -9.18 -41.81 -12.71
C LEU A 334 -7.82 -41.08 -12.68
N ILE A 335 -7.79 -39.88 -13.22
CA ILE A 335 -6.68 -38.93 -13.05
C ILE A 335 -6.81 -38.33 -11.65
N THR A 336 -5.73 -38.37 -10.88
CA THR A 336 -5.60 -37.66 -9.59
C THR A 336 -4.41 -36.71 -9.68
N ILE A 337 -4.68 -35.41 -9.58
CA ILE A 337 -3.63 -34.38 -9.51
C ILE A 337 -3.41 -33.97 -8.06
N THR A 338 -2.14 -33.77 -7.68
CA THR A 338 -1.74 -33.29 -6.36
C THR A 338 -0.70 -32.19 -6.51
N PHE A 339 -0.96 -31.05 -5.87
CA PHE A 339 0.02 -30.00 -5.63
C PHE A 339 0.32 -30.00 -4.13
N THR A 340 1.60 -29.94 -3.77
CA THR A 340 2.04 -29.76 -2.39
C THR A 340 3.01 -28.59 -2.39
N ASP A 341 2.65 -27.51 -1.71
CA ASP A 341 3.53 -26.38 -1.48
C ASP A 341 4.78 -26.87 -0.72
N ALA A 342 5.98 -26.60 -1.25
CA ALA A 342 7.21 -27.17 -0.69
C ALA A 342 7.65 -26.48 0.61
N GLN A 343 7.11 -25.30 0.90
CA GLN A 343 7.50 -24.44 2.01
C GLN A 343 6.55 -24.64 3.19
N ASP A 344 5.25 -24.71 2.96
CA ASP A 344 4.25 -24.84 4.03
C ASP A 344 3.57 -26.21 4.12
N ALA A 345 3.83 -27.09 3.14
CA ALA A 345 3.31 -28.46 3.04
C ALA A 345 1.78 -28.56 2.91
N LEU A 346 1.09 -27.48 2.53
CA LEU A 346 -0.32 -27.55 2.18
C LEU A 346 -0.49 -28.27 0.84
N ALA A 347 -1.41 -29.22 0.85
CA ALA A 347 -1.70 -30.03 -0.32
C ALA A 347 -3.10 -29.73 -0.88
N SER A 348 -3.18 -29.62 -2.19
CA SER A 348 -4.43 -29.48 -2.95
C SER A 348 -4.54 -30.60 -3.98
N THR A 349 -5.76 -31.11 -4.18
CA THR A 349 -6.02 -32.20 -5.14
C THR A 349 -7.27 -31.94 -5.97
N ASP A 350 -7.29 -32.51 -7.18
CA ASP A 350 -8.48 -32.60 -8.03
C ASP A 350 -8.46 -33.91 -8.83
N THR A 351 -9.59 -34.28 -9.44
CA THR A 351 -9.74 -35.53 -10.19
C THR A 351 -10.56 -35.39 -11.47
N ALA A 352 -10.22 -36.17 -12.49
CA ALA A 352 -10.97 -36.26 -13.74
C ALA A 352 -10.95 -37.70 -14.31
N ASP A 353 -11.97 -38.08 -15.07
CA ASP A 353 -12.03 -39.40 -15.70
C ASP A 353 -11.21 -39.42 -17.01
N LEU A 354 -10.47 -40.49 -17.27
CA LEU A 354 -9.77 -40.73 -18.54
C LEU A 354 -10.31 -42.01 -19.18
N ALA A 355 -11.08 -41.85 -20.26
CA ALA A 355 -11.78 -42.95 -20.89
C ALA A 355 -11.81 -42.81 -22.42
N SER A 356 -11.78 -43.93 -23.12
CA SER A 356 -12.14 -43.96 -24.55
C SER A 356 -13.53 -43.38 -24.74
N THR A 357 -13.71 -42.58 -25.79
CA THR A 357 -15.02 -42.05 -26.16
C THR A 357 -15.91 -43.20 -26.60
N SER A 358 -16.68 -43.78 -25.68
CA SER A 358 -17.87 -44.54 -26.04
C SER A 358 -19.02 -43.57 -26.18
N SER A 359 -19.72 -43.62 -27.32
CA SER A 359 -21.04 -43.02 -27.51
C SER A 359 -21.94 -43.40 -26.32
N PRO A 360 -22.83 -42.53 -25.81
CA PRO A 360 -23.42 -42.71 -24.50
C PRO A 360 -24.30 -43.95 -24.48
N THR A 361 -23.79 -45.04 -23.91
CA THR A 361 -24.64 -46.11 -23.40
C THR A 361 -24.86 -45.83 -21.92
N THR A 362 -26.13 -45.76 -21.56
CA THR A 362 -26.68 -45.65 -20.21
C THR A 362 -26.31 -46.86 -19.35
N GLY A 363 -25.02 -47.01 -19.05
CA GLY A 363 -24.47 -48.03 -18.18
C GLY A 363 -24.01 -47.39 -16.87
N THR A 364 -24.79 -47.62 -15.82
CA THR A 364 -24.47 -47.33 -14.42
C THR A 364 -23.22 -48.09 -13.97
N GLY A 365 -22.04 -47.57 -14.31
CA GLY A 365 -20.76 -47.93 -13.72
C GLY A 365 -20.52 -47.10 -12.47
N SER A 366 -20.98 -47.63 -11.33
CA SER A 366 -20.83 -47.05 -10.00
C SER A 366 -19.36 -47.01 -9.56
N HIS A 367 -18.72 -45.84 -9.67
CA HIS A 367 -17.53 -45.50 -8.89
C HIS A 367 -17.90 -44.42 -7.86
N GLY A 368 -17.91 -44.81 -6.59
CA GLY A 368 -17.81 -43.95 -5.39
C GLY A 368 -18.86 -42.86 -5.18
N GLY A 369 -19.95 -43.18 -4.46
CA GLY A 369 -21.00 -42.24 -4.04
C GLY A 369 -20.57 -41.11 -3.08
N ALA A 370 -19.36 -41.15 -2.52
CA ALA A 370 -18.85 -40.10 -1.63
C ALA A 370 -18.29 -38.88 -2.40
N GLY A 371 -17.62 -39.11 -3.54
CA GLY A 371 -16.99 -38.04 -4.33
C GLY A 371 -18.01 -37.16 -5.05
N LYS A 372 -19.09 -37.71 -5.58
CA LYS A 372 -20.11 -36.95 -6.35
C LYS A 372 -20.93 -35.97 -5.48
N ALA A 373 -21.21 -36.33 -4.22
CA ALA A 373 -21.94 -35.46 -3.30
C ALA A 373 -21.05 -34.31 -2.79
N ALA A 374 -19.78 -34.59 -2.45
CA ALA A 374 -18.79 -33.58 -2.12
C ALA A 374 -18.50 -32.66 -3.31
N ARG A 375 -18.38 -33.23 -4.52
CA ARG A 375 -18.19 -32.51 -5.79
C ARG A 375 -19.34 -31.57 -6.12
N LEU A 376 -20.60 -31.98 -5.91
CA LEU A 376 -21.76 -31.11 -6.16
C LEU A 376 -21.89 -29.99 -5.12
N GLN A 377 -21.46 -30.23 -3.87
CA GLN A 377 -21.37 -29.14 -2.88
C GLN A 377 -20.21 -28.19 -3.16
N LEU A 378 -19.06 -28.70 -3.64
CA LEU A 378 -17.91 -27.88 -4.03
C LEU A 378 -18.21 -27.03 -5.28
N LEU A 379 -18.88 -27.59 -6.28
CA LEU A 379 -19.37 -26.85 -7.46
C LEU A 379 -20.36 -25.75 -7.07
N ARG A 380 -21.29 -26.01 -6.14
CA ARG A 380 -22.23 -25.00 -5.64
C ARG A 380 -21.55 -23.93 -4.79
N ALA A 381 -20.55 -24.30 -3.97
CA ALA A 381 -19.75 -23.35 -3.20
C ALA A 381 -18.89 -22.46 -4.12
N ARG A 382 -18.28 -23.04 -5.17
CA ARG A 382 -17.50 -22.32 -6.18
C ARG A 382 -18.36 -21.38 -7.02
N GLN A 383 -19.55 -21.79 -7.47
CA GLN A 383 -20.49 -20.90 -8.16
C GLN A 383 -20.98 -19.74 -7.27
N ALA A 384 -21.15 -19.99 -5.96
CA ALA A 384 -21.45 -18.91 -5.01
C ALA A 384 -20.27 -17.95 -4.81
N GLN A 385 -19.03 -18.43 -4.93
CA GLN A 385 -17.80 -17.63 -4.80
C GLN A 385 -17.49 -16.83 -6.08
N GLU A 386 -17.79 -17.36 -7.26
CA GLU A 386 -17.77 -16.62 -8.54
C GLU A 386 -18.84 -15.51 -8.57
N ALA A 387 -20.02 -15.75 -7.99
CA ALA A 387 -21.05 -14.72 -7.83
C ALA A 387 -20.61 -13.58 -6.88
N LEU A 388 -19.67 -13.84 -5.97
CA LEU A 388 -19.04 -12.83 -5.09
C LEU A 388 -17.87 -12.09 -5.77
N LYS A 389 -17.20 -12.70 -6.77
CA LYS A 389 -16.13 -12.06 -7.57
C LYS A 389 -16.64 -10.91 -8.46
N GLY A 390 -17.93 -10.86 -8.78
CA GLY A 390 -18.55 -9.73 -9.48
C GLY A 390 -18.54 -8.39 -8.72
N ALA A 391 -18.01 -8.37 -7.49
CA ALA A 391 -17.87 -7.17 -6.65
C ALA A 391 -16.41 -6.71 -6.41
N ALA A 392 -15.40 -7.36 -7.00
CA ALA A 392 -14.00 -6.96 -6.90
C ALA A 392 -13.58 -6.08 -8.11
N PRO A 393 -12.88 -4.96 -7.90
CA PRO A 393 -12.58 -4.02 -8.96
C PRO A 393 -11.56 -4.59 -9.95
N GLU A 394 -11.87 -4.41 -11.23
CA GLU A 394 -11.00 -4.56 -12.38
C GLU A 394 -9.70 -3.74 -12.17
N SER A 395 -8.58 -4.31 -12.62
CA SER A 395 -7.23 -3.80 -12.49
C SER A 395 -7.08 -2.34 -12.90
N ASP A 396 -6.97 -1.45 -11.91
CA ASP A 396 -6.35 -0.13 -12.05
C ASP A 396 -5.63 0.17 -10.73
N GLU A 397 -4.31 0.23 -10.80
CA GLU A 397 -3.38 0.55 -9.73
C GLU A 397 -3.74 1.90 -9.06
N PRO A 398 -3.87 1.99 -7.71
CA PRO A 398 -3.64 3.25 -7.02
C PRO A 398 -2.14 3.38 -6.74
N VAL A 399 -1.37 3.88 -7.73
CA VAL A 399 0.00 4.34 -7.47
C VAL A 399 -0.09 5.44 -6.42
N VAL A 400 0.40 5.20 -5.20
CA VAL A 400 0.76 6.32 -4.32
C VAL A 400 2.02 6.93 -4.92
N LYS A 401 1.85 7.92 -5.80
CA LYS A 401 2.97 8.75 -6.28
C LYS A 401 3.50 9.54 -5.09
N VAL A 402 4.55 9.03 -4.45
CA VAL A 402 5.38 9.81 -3.54
C VAL A 402 6.18 10.77 -4.41
N ASP A 403 5.94 12.07 -4.25
CA ASP A 403 6.70 13.12 -4.93
C ASP A 403 8.14 13.12 -4.39
N MET A 404 8.99 12.32 -5.02
CA MET A 404 10.43 12.35 -4.81
C MET A 404 11.03 13.39 -5.74
N THR A 405 10.88 14.68 -5.45
CA THR A 405 11.79 15.69 -6.00
C THR A 405 13.06 15.73 -5.14
N PRO A 406 14.22 15.23 -5.61
CA PRO A 406 15.48 15.59 -5.03
C PRO A 406 15.80 17.02 -5.48
N SER A 407 15.96 17.94 -4.54
CA SER A 407 16.48 19.29 -4.78
C SER A 407 17.90 19.21 -5.35
N LYS A 408 18.04 19.03 -6.66
CA LYS A 408 19.30 19.25 -7.37
C LYS A 408 19.48 20.75 -7.54
N MET A 409 20.36 21.33 -6.71
CA MET A 409 20.92 22.66 -6.99
C MET A 409 21.68 22.60 -8.32
N ALA A 410 21.12 23.23 -9.35
CA ALA A 410 21.84 23.53 -10.58
C ALA A 410 22.56 24.88 -10.40
N VAL A 411 23.89 24.86 -10.44
CA VAL A 411 24.70 26.08 -10.58
C VAL A 411 24.38 26.67 -11.96
N ARG A 412 23.62 27.77 -12.00
CA ARG A 412 23.44 28.60 -13.19
C ARG A 412 24.28 29.86 -13.07
N THR A 413 25.31 29.96 -13.91
CA THR A 413 25.96 31.22 -14.24
C THR A 413 24.97 32.04 -15.06
N VAL A 414 24.62 33.24 -14.60
CA VAL A 414 23.72 34.17 -15.33
C VAL A 414 24.40 35.54 -15.41
N GLU A 415 24.70 35.98 -16.63
CA GLU A 415 25.07 37.35 -16.96
C GLU A 415 23.92 38.31 -16.61
N ARG A 416 24.25 39.43 -15.96
CA ARG A 416 23.29 40.46 -15.57
C ARG A 416 22.89 41.31 -16.77
N GLN A 417 21.59 41.40 -17.04
CA GLN A 417 20.99 42.63 -17.59
C GLN A 417 20.18 43.31 -16.49
N GLN A 418 20.29 44.64 -16.48
CA GLN A 418 19.89 45.53 -15.40
C GLN A 418 18.47 46.05 -15.66
N GLU A 419 17.53 45.69 -14.78
CA GLU A 419 16.20 46.30 -14.71
C GLU A 419 15.92 46.79 -13.28
N ASP A 420 15.32 47.97 -13.21
CA ASP A 420 15.19 48.82 -12.02
C ASP A 420 14.41 48.17 -10.87
N ILE A 421 15.03 48.15 -9.69
CA ILE A 421 14.46 47.60 -8.46
C ILE A 421 13.50 48.63 -7.85
N VAL A 422 12.21 48.45 -8.08
CA VAL A 422 11.16 49.11 -7.28
C VAL A 422 11.14 48.45 -5.90
N SER A 423 11.33 49.25 -4.85
CA SER A 423 11.38 48.78 -3.45
C SER A 423 10.13 47.95 -3.09
N PRO A 424 10.26 46.84 -2.32
CA PRO A 424 9.14 46.00 -1.87
C PRO A 424 8.01 46.77 -1.17
N GLU A 425 8.34 47.94 -0.61
CA GLU A 425 7.38 48.84 0.03
C GLU A 425 6.46 49.52 -0.99
N VAL A 426 7.00 49.93 -2.14
CA VAL A 426 6.22 50.47 -3.27
C VAL A 426 5.34 49.38 -3.88
N GLN A 427 5.83 48.14 -3.98
CA GLN A 427 5.02 47.01 -4.44
C GLN A 427 3.86 46.71 -3.47
N ARG A 428 4.08 46.82 -2.16
CA ARG A 428 3.02 46.67 -1.15
C ARG A 428 1.99 47.79 -1.20
N ILE A 429 2.42 49.03 -1.45
CA ILE A 429 1.52 50.17 -1.61
C ILE A 429 0.69 50.02 -2.90
N GLN A 430 1.31 49.59 -4.00
CA GLN A 430 0.61 49.31 -5.26
C GLN A 430 -0.41 48.17 -5.10
N ASN A 431 -0.04 47.09 -4.41
CA ASN A 431 -0.94 45.98 -4.13
C ASN A 431 -2.10 46.38 -3.20
N ARG A 432 -1.86 47.28 -2.23
CA ARG A 432 -2.92 47.83 -1.38
C ARG A 432 -3.86 48.76 -2.14
N LEU A 433 -3.34 49.58 -3.05
CA LEU A 433 -4.14 50.46 -3.90
C LEU A 433 -5.02 49.63 -4.86
N ASN A 434 -4.45 48.58 -5.46
CA ASN A 434 -5.19 47.65 -6.33
C ASN A 434 -6.27 46.88 -5.57
N ALA A 435 -6.01 46.48 -4.32
CA ALA A 435 -7.00 45.82 -3.46
C ALA A 435 -8.15 46.77 -3.05
N HIS A 436 -7.88 48.07 -2.89
CA HIS A 436 -8.91 49.05 -2.57
C HIS A 436 -9.80 49.41 -3.77
N VAL A 437 -9.23 49.43 -4.99
CA VAL A 437 -9.99 49.58 -6.24
C VAL A 437 -10.92 48.37 -6.49
N LEU A 438 -10.54 47.17 -6.06
CA LEU A 438 -11.39 45.97 -6.15
C LEU A 438 -12.52 45.93 -5.11
N GLN A 439 -12.38 46.61 -3.97
CA GLN A 439 -13.44 46.68 -2.95
C GLN A 439 -14.58 47.65 -3.31
N GLN A 440 -14.32 48.68 -4.11
CA GLN A 440 -15.37 49.62 -4.55
C GLN A 440 -16.29 49.05 -5.64
N ASN A 441 -15.85 48.02 -6.36
CA ASN A 441 -16.65 47.38 -7.43
C ASN A 441 -17.54 46.22 -6.94
N ASN A 442 -17.54 45.87 -5.65
CA ASN A 442 -18.18 44.65 -5.14
C ASN A 442 -19.37 44.90 -4.19
N SER A 443 -19.98 46.08 -4.21
CA SER A 443 -21.18 46.42 -3.42
C SER A 443 -22.51 46.11 -4.14
N GLN A 444 -22.48 45.35 -5.23
CA GLN A 444 -23.67 44.89 -5.96
C GLN A 444 -23.43 43.48 -6.51
N ASN A 445 -23.44 42.43 -5.67
CA ASN A 445 -24.05 41.15 -6.04
C ASN A 445 -24.03 40.12 -4.90
N ARG A 446 -25.17 39.42 -4.77
CA ARG A 446 -25.43 38.36 -3.80
C ARG A 446 -24.42 37.21 -3.91
N ALA A 447 -24.14 36.59 -2.77
CA ALA A 447 -23.26 35.46 -2.58
C ALA A 447 -23.54 34.30 -3.55
N ILE A 448 -22.49 33.88 -4.28
CA ILE A 448 -22.44 32.62 -5.03
C ILE A 448 -21.73 31.59 -4.13
N PRO A 449 -22.25 30.37 -3.96
CA PRO A 449 -21.57 29.33 -3.18
C PRO A 449 -20.31 28.86 -3.92
N VAL A 450 -19.23 28.69 -3.15
CA VAL A 450 -17.93 28.17 -3.61
C VAL A 450 -18.15 26.81 -4.28
N ARG A 451 -17.99 26.78 -5.61
CA ARG A 451 -18.07 25.54 -6.40
C ARG A 451 -16.74 24.82 -6.29
N GLU A 452 -16.79 23.58 -5.81
CA GLU A 452 -15.66 22.66 -5.73
C GLU A 452 -14.98 22.57 -7.11
N VAL A 453 -13.69 22.89 -7.18
CA VAL A 453 -12.94 22.91 -8.44
C VAL A 453 -12.75 21.46 -8.89
N VAL A 454 -13.57 21.04 -9.85
CA VAL A 454 -13.50 19.70 -10.44
C VAL A 454 -12.19 19.54 -11.20
N SER A 455 -11.42 18.48 -10.90
CA SER A 455 -10.14 18.22 -11.56
C SER A 455 -10.31 17.86 -13.04
N GLU A 456 -9.32 18.20 -13.88
CA GLU A 456 -9.30 17.82 -15.31
C GLU A 456 -9.33 16.31 -15.50
N SER A 457 -8.70 15.55 -14.60
CA SER A 457 -8.75 14.08 -14.60
C SER A 457 -10.16 13.52 -14.36
N PHE A 458 -10.99 14.20 -13.57
CA PHE A 458 -12.38 13.83 -13.38
C PHE A 458 -13.21 14.14 -14.62
N LYS A 459 -13.02 15.33 -15.23
CA LYS A 459 -13.70 15.71 -16.48
C LYS A 459 -13.42 14.70 -17.58
N GLY A 460 -12.15 14.31 -17.77
CA GLY A 460 -11.73 13.30 -18.74
C GLY A 460 -12.45 11.96 -18.55
N ARG A 461 -12.38 11.37 -17.35
CA ARG A 461 -13.03 10.07 -17.06
C ARG A 461 -14.55 10.10 -17.23
N VAL A 462 -15.20 11.21 -16.84
CA VAL A 462 -16.64 11.36 -16.99
C VAL A 462 -17.01 11.48 -18.46
N CYS A 463 -16.27 12.27 -19.24
CA CYS A 463 -16.55 12.42 -20.66
C CYS A 463 -16.25 11.14 -21.46
N ASP A 464 -15.18 10.42 -21.16
CA ASP A 464 -14.91 9.11 -21.78
C ASP A 464 -16.07 8.13 -21.56
N ARG A 465 -16.63 8.12 -20.35
CA ARG A 465 -17.77 7.27 -20.03
C ARG A 465 -19.05 7.76 -20.72
N VAL A 466 -19.33 9.05 -20.73
CA VAL A 466 -20.53 9.60 -21.38
C VAL A 466 -20.49 9.34 -22.88
N MET A 467 -19.34 9.59 -23.52
CA MET A 467 -19.17 9.39 -24.96
C MET A 467 -19.20 7.90 -25.34
N ARG A 468 -18.70 7.00 -24.50
CA ARG A 468 -18.80 5.55 -24.74
C ARG A 468 -20.25 5.06 -24.84
N TRP A 469 -21.16 5.65 -24.08
CA TRP A 469 -22.54 5.16 -23.95
C TRP A 469 -23.57 5.96 -24.75
N PHE A 470 -23.33 7.26 -25.00
CA PHE A 470 -24.35 8.16 -25.53
C PHE A 470 -23.97 8.87 -26.84
N LYS A 471 -22.79 8.63 -27.42
CA LYS A 471 -22.37 9.28 -28.67
C LYS A 471 -23.32 9.07 -29.85
N SER A 472 -24.04 7.95 -29.89
CA SER A 472 -24.98 7.62 -30.96
C SER A 472 -26.43 8.06 -30.70
N ASP A 473 -26.71 8.72 -29.56
CA ASP A 473 -28.04 9.25 -29.21
C ASP A 473 -27.94 10.70 -28.74
N GLU A 474 -28.08 11.63 -29.68
CA GLU A 474 -27.98 13.09 -29.44
C GLU A 474 -28.96 13.59 -28.37
N LYS A 475 -30.17 12.99 -28.27
CA LYS A 475 -31.19 13.42 -27.29
C LYS A 475 -30.86 12.94 -25.88
N MET A 476 -30.23 11.78 -25.74
CA MET A 476 -29.68 11.32 -24.47
C MET A 476 -28.47 12.16 -24.08
N LEU A 477 -27.54 12.41 -25.01
CA LEU A 477 -26.33 13.18 -24.77
C LEU A 477 -26.64 14.60 -24.29
N ASP A 478 -27.59 15.30 -24.92
CA ASP A 478 -28.04 16.63 -24.51
C ASP A 478 -28.70 16.64 -23.11
N ARG A 479 -29.45 15.59 -22.76
CA ARG A 479 -30.01 15.45 -21.39
C ARG A 479 -28.94 15.20 -20.35
N VAL A 480 -27.91 14.41 -20.66
CA VAL A 480 -26.80 14.14 -19.76
C VAL A 480 -25.93 15.38 -19.57
N ASN A 481 -25.61 16.09 -20.67
CA ASN A 481 -24.81 17.32 -20.63
C ASN A 481 -25.49 18.44 -19.82
N ARG A 482 -26.81 18.66 -19.96
CA ARG A 482 -27.54 19.62 -19.09
C ARG A 482 -27.41 19.29 -17.59
N ARG A 483 -27.36 18.01 -17.23
CA ARG A 483 -27.19 17.59 -15.82
C ARG A 483 -25.75 17.79 -15.35
N LEU A 484 -24.76 17.51 -16.21
CA LEU A 484 -23.35 17.72 -15.91
C LEU A 484 -23.02 19.21 -15.77
N GLU A 485 -23.56 20.05 -16.65
CA GLU A 485 -23.38 21.50 -16.58
C GLU A 485 -24.00 22.07 -15.30
N GLY A 486 -25.24 21.65 -14.99
CA GLY A 486 -25.93 22.08 -13.77
C GLY A 486 -25.21 21.67 -12.49
N ARG A 487 -24.69 20.43 -12.43
CA ARG A 487 -24.06 19.90 -11.21
C ARG A 487 -22.57 20.23 -11.10
N PHE A 488 -21.82 20.09 -12.19
CA PHE A 488 -20.36 20.14 -12.20
C PHE A 488 -19.77 21.23 -13.09
N GLY A 489 -20.55 21.83 -13.99
CA GLY A 489 -20.11 23.02 -14.74
C GLY A 489 -19.32 22.76 -15.99
N PHE A 490 -19.43 21.56 -16.55
CA PHE A 490 -18.82 21.22 -17.83
C PHE A 490 -19.78 20.33 -18.63
N MET A 491 -19.55 20.27 -19.94
CA MET A 491 -20.23 19.38 -20.88
C MET A 491 -19.19 18.53 -21.59
N CYS A 492 -19.61 17.35 -22.04
CA CYS A 492 -18.79 16.47 -22.86
C CYS A 492 -19.15 16.68 -24.32
N VAL A 493 -18.14 17.08 -25.11
CA VAL A 493 -18.21 17.26 -26.56
C VAL A 493 -17.27 16.23 -27.21
N GLU A 494 -17.54 15.86 -28.47
CA GLU A 494 -16.63 15.01 -29.26
C GLU A 494 -15.24 15.62 -29.46
#